data_AF-A0A957T3J2-F1
#
_entry.id   AF-A0A957T3J2-F1
#
_cell.length_a   1.000
_cell.length_b   1.000
_cell.length_c   1.000
_cell.angle_alpha   90.00
_cell.angle_beta   90.00
_cell.angle_gamma   90.00
#
_symmetry.space_group_name_H-M   'P 1'
#
loop_
_entity.id
_entity.type
_entity.pdbx_description
1 polymer ?
#
loop_
_entity_poly.entity_id
_entity_poly.type
_entity_poly.pdbx_seq_one_letter_code
_entity_poly.pdbx_strand_id
1 'polypeptide(L)'
;MSLLLDLPKALEHQLQQEADKRERSPEQVALDILASAFAEEQTPTVAEVVARIQATPPNPAMITPPQGSLADALRNGPTDPEFDLERWQAEWAQAEEELRRINLLNDMAEGRA
;
A
#
# COMPACT_ATOMS: atom_id res chain seq x y z
N MET A 1 -30.41 -20.95 -15.55
CA MET A 1 -30.82 -20.57 -14.18
C MET A 1 -31.53 -19.23 -14.32
N SER A 2 -32.76 -19.07 -13.84
CA SER A 2 -33.52 -17.81 -13.94
C SER A 2 -33.51 -17.09 -12.59
N LEU A 3 -33.32 -15.77 -12.62
CA LEU A 3 -33.29 -14.90 -11.45
C LEU A 3 -34.34 -13.81 -11.69
N LEU A 4 -35.26 -13.64 -10.74
CA LEU A 4 -36.26 -12.56 -10.75
C LEU A 4 -35.72 -11.41 -9.92
N LEU A 5 -35.52 -10.26 -10.55
CA LEU A 5 -35.07 -9.02 -9.93
C LEU A 5 -36.24 -8.03 -9.96
N ASP A 6 -36.64 -7.54 -8.80
CA ASP A 6 -37.63 -6.46 -8.71
C ASP A 6 -36.89 -5.12 -8.84
N LEU A 7 -37.15 -4.41 -9.93
CA LEU A 7 -36.44 -3.17 -10.28
C LEU A 7 -37.38 -1.97 -10.11
N PRO A 8 -36.90 -0.85 -9.54
CA PRO A 8 -37.64 0.40 -9.58
C PRO A 8 -37.94 0.81 -11.04
N LYS A 9 -39.15 1.29 -11.33
CA LYS A 9 -39.59 1.69 -12.69
C LYS A 9 -38.62 2.63 -13.42
N ALA A 10 -37.94 3.50 -12.68
CA ALA A 10 -36.93 4.41 -13.23
C ALA A 10 -35.72 3.64 -13.79
N LEU A 11 -35.31 2.57 -13.12
CA LEU A 11 -34.20 1.70 -13.52
C LEU A 11 -34.59 0.82 -14.71
N GLU A 12 -35.82 0.28 -14.74
CA GLU A 12 -36.32 -0.45 -15.92
C GLU A 12 -36.25 0.40 -17.19
N HIS A 13 -36.68 1.67 -17.08
CA HIS A 13 -36.68 2.58 -18.22
C HIS A 13 -35.26 2.93 -18.70
N GLN A 14 -34.32 3.12 -17.76
CA GLN A 14 -32.91 3.33 -18.10
C GLN A 14 -32.29 2.11 -18.76
N LEU A 15 -32.64 0.91 -18.28
CA LEU A 15 -32.10 -0.35 -18.79
C LEU A 15 -32.63 -0.64 -20.19
N GLN A 16 -33.91 -0.33 -20.45
CA GLN A 16 -34.50 -0.39 -21.79
C GLN A 16 -33.82 0.60 -22.75
N GLN A 17 -33.60 1.84 -22.32
CA GLN A 17 -32.92 2.84 -23.15
C GLN A 17 -31.49 2.43 -23.52
N GLU A 18 -30.74 1.81 -22.61
CA GLU A 18 -29.40 1.30 -22.92
C GLU A 18 -29.42 0.03 -23.77
N ALA A 19 -30.42 -0.82 -23.60
CA ALA A 19 -30.65 -1.96 -24.49
C ALA A 19 -30.90 -1.51 -25.94
N ASP A 20 -31.76 -0.50 -26.13
CA ASP A 20 -32.08 0.04 -27.45
C ASP A 20 -30.85 0.66 -28.12
N LYS A 21 -30.02 1.40 -27.37
CA LYS A 21 -28.77 1.99 -27.89
C LYS A 21 -27.74 0.94 -28.28
N ARG A 22 -27.72 -0.20 -27.60
CA ARG A 22 -26.75 -1.28 -27.81
C ARG A 22 -27.28 -2.38 -28.73
N GLU A 23 -28.49 -2.23 -29.26
CA GLU A 23 -29.19 -3.22 -30.07
C GLU A 23 -29.21 -4.62 -29.40
N ARG A 24 -29.37 -4.64 -28.07
CA ARG A 24 -29.40 -5.85 -27.25
C ARG A 24 -30.70 -5.92 -26.46
N SER A 25 -30.99 -7.09 -25.91
CA SER A 25 -32.11 -7.21 -24.98
C SER A 25 -31.75 -6.58 -23.62
N PRO A 26 -32.73 -6.02 -22.88
CA PRO A 26 -32.53 -5.51 -21.52
C PRO A 26 -31.85 -6.52 -20.60
N GLU A 27 -32.24 -7.80 -20.68
CA GLU A 27 -31.67 -8.85 -19.83
C GLU A 27 -30.18 -9.05 -20.10
N GLN A 28 -29.76 -8.95 -21.36
CA GLN A 28 -28.35 -9.08 -21.75
C GLN A 28 -27.51 -7.91 -21.22
N VAL A 29 -28.06 -6.69 -21.27
CA VAL A 29 -27.42 -5.50 -20.70
C VAL A 29 -27.33 -5.59 -19.19
N ALA A 30 -28.39 -6.06 -18.52
CA ALA A 30 -28.38 -6.30 -17.07
C ALA A 30 -27.31 -7.33 -16.68
N LEU A 31 -27.20 -8.44 -17.43
CA LEU A 31 -26.18 -9.46 -17.21
C LEU A 31 -24.77 -8.91 -17.41
N ASP A 32 -24.53 -8.12 -18.45
CA ASP A 32 -23.22 -7.51 -18.71
C ASP A 32 -22.82 -6.56 -17.56
N ILE A 33 -23.77 -5.74 -17.07
CA ILE A 33 -23.52 -4.82 -15.95
C ILE A 33 -23.20 -5.59 -14.67
N LEU A 34 -23.99 -6.62 -14.35
CA LEU A 34 -23.76 -7.45 -13.17
C LEU A 34 -22.43 -8.20 -13.29
N ALA A 35 -22.14 -8.80 -14.45
CA ALA A 35 -20.88 -9.49 -14.70
C ALA A 35 -19.67 -8.55 -14.57
N SER A 36 -19.80 -7.29 -14.99
CA SER A 36 -18.76 -6.28 -14.84
C SER A 36 -18.61 -5.85 -13.37
N ALA A 37 -19.70 -5.71 -12.63
CA ALA A 37 -19.69 -5.31 -11.22
C ALA A 37 -19.15 -6.41 -10.30
N PHE A 38 -19.34 -7.67 -10.68
CA PHE A 38 -18.80 -8.84 -9.98
C PHE A 38 -17.50 -9.36 -10.57
N ALA A 39 -16.99 -8.74 -11.64
CA ALA A 39 -15.62 -8.99 -12.07
C ALA A 39 -14.72 -8.50 -10.93
N GLU A 40 -14.12 -9.45 -10.21
CA GLU A 40 -13.12 -9.13 -9.20
C GLU A 40 -12.12 -8.16 -9.83
N GLU A 41 -12.04 -6.94 -9.30
CA GLU A 41 -10.91 -6.07 -9.58
C GLU A 41 -9.68 -6.91 -9.25
N GLN A 42 -8.93 -7.32 -10.28
CA GLN A 42 -7.72 -8.12 -10.11
C GLN A 42 -6.74 -7.24 -9.34
N THR A 43 -6.78 -7.36 -8.01
CA THR A 43 -5.83 -6.71 -7.13
C THR A 43 -4.48 -7.29 -7.51
N PRO A 44 -3.54 -6.47 -7.99
CA PRO A 44 -2.26 -6.97 -8.42
C PRO A 44 -1.59 -7.68 -7.25
N THR A 45 -0.99 -8.83 -7.53
CA THR A 45 -0.20 -9.54 -6.55
C THR A 45 0.98 -8.66 -6.09
N VAL A 46 1.50 -8.94 -4.90
CA VAL A 46 2.68 -8.22 -4.37
C VAL A 46 3.85 -8.27 -5.35
N ALA A 47 4.06 -9.43 -6.01
CA ALA A 47 5.11 -9.60 -7.00
C ALA A 47 4.93 -8.67 -8.22
N GLU A 48 3.70 -8.52 -8.71
CA GLU A 48 3.39 -7.62 -9.82
C GLU A 48 3.57 -6.15 -9.44
N VAL A 49 3.20 -5.77 -8.22
CA VAL A 49 3.44 -4.42 -7.69
C VAL A 49 4.93 -4.13 -7.61
N VAL A 50 5.73 -5.06 -7.07
CA VAL A 50 7.19 -4.92 -6.97
C VAL A 50 7.84 -4.81 -8.34
N ALA A 51 7.45 -5.67 -9.29
CA ALA A 51 7.96 -5.61 -10.66
C ALA A 51 7.65 -4.26 -11.32
N ARG A 52 6.45 -3.71 -11.09
CA ARG A 52 6.04 -2.41 -11.61
C ARG A 52 6.85 -1.25 -11.00
N ILE A 53 7.14 -1.30 -9.70
CA ILE A 53 8.01 -0.32 -9.03
C ILE A 53 9.42 -0.39 -9.60
N GLN A 54 10.00 -1.60 -9.74
CA GLN A 54 11.34 -1.78 -10.30
C GLN A 54 11.47 -1.31 -11.75
N ALA A 55 10.40 -1.46 -12.54
CA ALA A 55 10.34 -0.99 -13.91
C ALA A 55 10.10 0.52 -14.05
N THR A 56 9.77 1.22 -12.95
CA THR A 56 9.48 2.66 -13.00
C THR A 56 10.80 3.45 -13.05
N PRO A 57 11.05 4.25 -14.11
CA PRO A 57 12.26 5.07 -14.19
C PRO A 57 12.26 6.14 -13.09
N PRO A 58 13.44 6.59 -12.62
CA PRO A 58 13.53 7.67 -11.65
C PRO A 58 12.83 8.91 -12.20
N ASN A 59 11.86 9.45 -11.46
CA ASN A 59 11.19 10.69 -11.84
C ASN A 59 12.10 11.89 -11.49
N PRO A 60 12.68 12.61 -12.47
CA PRO A 60 13.60 13.70 -12.19
C PRO A 60 12.96 14.84 -11.41
N ALA A 61 11.64 15.03 -11.54
CA ALA A 61 10.89 16.04 -10.79
C ALA A 61 10.77 15.71 -9.29
N MET A 62 11.04 14.46 -8.90
CA MET A 62 11.05 14.02 -7.50
C MET A 62 12.47 13.92 -6.91
N ILE A 63 13.51 14.16 -7.72
CA ILE A 63 14.87 14.19 -7.23
C ILE A 63 15.15 15.59 -6.69
N THR A 64 15.18 15.71 -5.35
CA THR A 64 15.62 16.96 -4.72
C THR A 64 17.15 16.95 -4.64
N PRO A 65 17.85 17.85 -5.34
CA PRO A 65 19.30 17.92 -5.24
C PRO A 65 19.71 18.37 -3.84
N PRO A 66 20.88 17.92 -3.34
CA PRO A 66 21.38 18.34 -2.04
C PRO A 66 21.58 19.86 -2.03
N GLN A 67 20.98 20.54 -1.05
CA GLN A 67 21.03 22.01 -0.92
C GLN A 67 22.31 22.51 -0.22
N GLY A 68 23.20 21.61 0.20
CA GLY A 68 24.41 21.96 0.91
C GLY A 68 25.25 20.75 1.31
N SER A 69 26.38 21.04 1.96
CA SER A 69 27.28 20.03 2.50
C SER A 69 26.75 19.47 3.81
N LEU A 70 26.72 18.14 3.93
CA LEU A 70 26.41 17.45 5.19
C LEU A 70 27.36 17.89 6.31
N ALA A 71 28.64 18.11 6.00
CA ALA A 71 29.60 18.56 7.00
C ALA A 71 29.25 19.95 7.56
N ASP A 72 28.74 20.86 6.72
CA ASP A 72 28.32 22.19 7.17
C ASP A 72 26.99 22.14 7.93
N ALA A 73 26.07 21.25 7.53
CA ALA A 73 24.83 21.00 8.27
C ALA A 73 25.09 20.41 9.66
N LEU A 74 26.06 19.51 9.81
CA LEU A 74 26.44 18.93 11.10
C LEU A 74 27.21 19.91 11.99
N ARG A 75 28.04 20.80 11.41
CA ARG A 75 28.75 21.84 12.17
C ARG A 75 27.82 22.94 12.70
N ASN A 76 26.78 23.27 11.94
CA ASN A 76 25.83 24.33 12.28
C ASN A 76 24.49 23.77 12.82
N GLY A 77 24.42 22.46 13.03
CA GLY A 77 23.24 21.82 13.59
C GLY A 77 22.98 22.31 15.01
N PRO A 78 21.72 22.35 15.47
CA PRO A 78 21.40 22.69 16.84
C PRO A 78 22.14 21.72 17.77
N THR A 79 23.11 22.23 18.51
CA THR A 79 23.76 21.48 19.57
C THR A 79 22.80 21.51 20.75
N ASP A 80 22.23 20.35 21.10
CA ASP A 80 21.39 20.25 22.28
C ASP A 80 22.28 20.43 23.52
N PRO A 81 22.16 21.56 24.25
CA PRO A 81 23.01 21.85 25.39
C PRO A 81 22.71 20.94 26.59
N GLU A 82 21.57 20.24 26.58
CA GLU A 82 21.15 19.31 27.62
C GLU A 82 21.45 17.84 27.26
N PHE A 83 22.05 17.59 26.09
CA PHE A 83 22.36 16.23 25.65
C PHE A 83 23.47 15.60 26.51
N ASP A 84 23.08 14.59 27.28
CA ASP A 84 23.98 13.79 28.12
C ASP A 84 24.40 12.51 27.39
N LEU A 85 25.65 12.51 26.90
CA LEU A 85 26.22 11.37 26.18
C LEU A 85 26.37 10.13 27.06
N GLU A 86 26.73 10.27 28.33
CA GLU A 86 26.94 9.12 29.22
C GLU A 86 25.61 8.45 29.54
N ARG A 87 24.58 9.25 29.81
CA ARG A 87 23.22 8.74 29.99
C ARG A 87 22.70 8.05 28.73
N TRP A 88 22.87 8.67 27.56
CA TRP A 88 22.46 8.07 26.29
C TRP A 88 23.13 6.72 26.05
N GLN A 89 24.44 6.61 26.31
CA GLN A 89 25.17 5.35 26.16
C GLN A 89 24.70 4.28 27.14
N ALA A 90 24.38 4.66 28.39
CA ALA A 90 23.84 3.73 29.37
C ALA A 90 22.45 3.21 28.96
N GLU A 91 21.57 4.07 28.47
CA GLU A 91 20.25 3.69 27.96
C GLU A 91 20.37 2.79 26.72
N TRP A 92 21.33 3.07 25.83
CA TRP A 92 21.60 2.25 24.66
C TRP A 92 22.09 0.84 25.02
N ALA A 93 23.02 0.72 25.97
CA ALA A 93 23.54 -0.57 26.42
C ALA A 93 22.44 -1.45 27.03
N GLN A 94 21.49 -0.86 27.76
CA GLN A 94 20.32 -1.58 28.29
C GLN A 94 19.42 -2.10 27.16
N ALA A 95 19.15 -1.28 26.15
CA ALA A 95 18.35 -1.68 24.99
C ALA A 95 19.01 -2.83 24.20
N GLU A 96 20.34 -2.78 24.00
CA GLU A 96 21.08 -3.85 23.33
C GLU A 96 21.02 -5.17 24.11
N GLU A 97 21.10 -5.13 25.44
CA GLU A 97 20.99 -6.32 26.27
C GLU A 97 19.59 -6.94 26.18
N GLU A 98 18.55 -6.13 26.20
CA GLU A 98 17.17 -6.59 26.06
C GLU A 98 16.92 -7.22 24.69
N LEU A 99 17.39 -6.58 23.61
CA LEU A 99 17.31 -7.16 22.27
C LEU A 99 18.06 -8.49 22.17
N ARG A 100 19.23 -8.59 22.79
CA ARG A 100 20.00 -9.84 22.84
C ARG A 100 19.21 -10.94 23.56
N ARG A 101 18.55 -10.61 24.68
CA ARG A 101 17.70 -11.54 25.43
C ARG A 101 16.52 -12.02 24.60
N ILE A 102 15.82 -11.11 23.93
CA ILE A 102 14.68 -11.43 23.05
C ILE A 102 15.12 -12.35 21.92
N ASN A 103 16.25 -12.04 21.27
CA ASN A 103 16.78 -12.88 20.19
C ASN A 103 17.13 -14.29 20.68
N LEU A 104 17.76 -14.42 21.85
CA LEU A 104 18.04 -15.74 22.44
C LEU A 104 16.77 -16.54 22.72
N LEU A 105 15.71 -15.88 23.23
CA LEU A 105 14.42 -16.53 23.47
C LEU A 105 13.77 -16.98 22.15
N ASN A 106 13.83 -16.16 21.11
CA ASN A 106 13.31 -16.50 19.79
C ASN A 106 14.10 -17.63 19.13
N ASP A 107 15.43 -17.62 19.19
CA ASP A 107 16.28 -18.69 18.65
C ASP A 107 15.99 -20.04 19.32
N MET A 108 15.76 -20.05 20.64
CA MET A 108 15.33 -21.25 21.37
C MET A 108 13.92 -21.71 20.96
N ALA A 109 12.97 -20.77 20.77
CA ALA A 109 11.60 -21.09 20.35
C ALA A 109 11.53 -21.61 18.91
N GLU A 110 12.41 -21.13 18.03
CA GLU A 110 12.48 -21.50 16.62
C GLU A 110 13.43 -22.69 16.34
N GLY A 111 14.08 -23.24 17.37
CA GLY A 111 14.94 -24.43 17.26
C GLY A 111 16.24 -24.19 16.48
N ARG A 112 16.76 -22.95 16.50
CA ARG A 112 18.00 -22.55 15.81
C ARG A 112 19.24 -22.52 16.73
N ALA A 113 19.05 -22.85 18.01
CA ALA A 113 20.08 -22.85 19.07
C ALA A 113 20.88 -24.16 19.13
#